data_AF-A0A6L3XXY7-F1
#
_entry.id   AF-A0A6L3XXY7-F1
#
_cell.length_a   1.000
_cell.length_b   1.000
_cell.length_c   1.000
_cell.angle_alpha   90.00
_cell.angle_beta   90.00
_cell.angle_gamma   90.00
#
_symmetry.space_group_name_H-M   'P 1'
#
loop_
_entity.id
_entity.type
_entity.pdbx_description
1 polymer ?
#
loop_
_entity_poly.entity_id
_entity_poly.type
_entity_poly.pdbx_seq_one_letter_code
_entity_poly.pdbx_strand_id
1 'polypeptide(L)'
;MESKRLDSAAQAAGISLSYINAHGKPQSIGADTKRRLLDAMHKTDARASGAPVPNVKVFTAGKKMPLAVEGRGEFSWLLTTEEGHQHKGHATGGKTLNLPAKLPEGYHTLTLTRDDQRFHCRVIVAPKRCYEPQALREGKKLWGACVQLYTLRSDSNWGIGDFGDLKKMLASVGERGGAFIGLNPIHALYPANPESASPYSPSSRRWLNVIYIDVNALDDFKNSKEAQAWWKLETTQQLLKQARDADWVDYASVTALKMAALRLAWKGFAKRDDEQMAAFRQLVMQEGESLYWQAAFDALHAYQVQEDEMRWGWPVWPEAYQSVDTPEVKAFCETHA
;
A
#
# COMPACT_ATOMS: atom_id res chain seq x y z
N MET A 1 19.78 38.89 7.26
CA MET A 1 20.72 37.76 7.05
C MET A 1 20.07 36.42 7.35
N GLU A 2 19.23 36.34 8.38
CA GLU A 2 18.51 35.12 8.81
C GLU A 2 17.50 34.59 7.76
N SER A 3 16.74 35.48 7.11
CA SER A 3 15.79 35.10 6.05
C SER A 3 16.47 34.48 4.82
N LYS A 4 17.66 34.96 4.40
CA LYS A 4 18.39 34.38 3.27
C LYS A 4 18.89 32.96 3.57
N ARG A 5 19.36 32.72 4.80
CA ARG A 5 19.78 31.38 5.23
C ARG A 5 18.60 30.40 5.26
N LEU A 6 17.45 30.85 5.76
CA LEU A 6 16.22 30.07 5.79
C LEU A 6 15.74 29.72 4.38
N ASP A 7 15.75 30.68 3.45
CA ASP A 7 15.35 30.44 2.07
C ASP A 7 16.28 29.44 1.36
N SER A 8 17.60 29.58 1.56
CA SER A 8 18.57 28.61 1.02
C SER A 8 18.38 27.21 1.61
N ALA A 9 18.12 27.09 2.91
CA ALA A 9 17.84 25.79 3.54
C ALA A 9 16.53 25.17 3.02
N ALA A 10 15.48 25.97 2.88
CA ALA A 10 14.19 25.53 2.33
C ALA A 10 14.33 25.03 0.89
N GLN A 11 15.02 25.77 0.02
CA GLN A 11 15.27 25.35 -1.36
C GLN A 11 16.11 24.06 -1.43
N ALA A 12 17.15 23.94 -0.61
CA ALA A 12 17.98 22.73 -0.55
C ALA A 12 17.17 21.50 -0.10
N ALA A 13 16.16 21.69 0.75
CA ALA A 13 15.22 20.66 1.18
C ALA A 13 14.08 20.38 0.18
N GLY A 14 14.02 21.10 -0.95
CA GLY A 14 12.98 20.95 -1.97
C GLY A 14 11.68 21.71 -1.69
N ILE A 15 11.67 22.64 -0.74
CA ILE A 15 10.52 23.50 -0.44
C ILE A 15 10.50 24.67 -1.44
N SER A 16 9.45 24.75 -2.26
CA SER A 16 9.24 25.92 -3.13
C SER A 16 9.05 27.19 -2.31
N LEU A 17 9.67 28.29 -2.72
CA LEU A 17 9.57 29.57 -2.03
C LEU A 17 8.29 30.35 -2.35
N SER A 18 7.55 29.92 -3.37
CA SER A 18 6.31 30.54 -3.81
C SER A 18 5.41 29.55 -4.52
N TYR A 19 4.15 29.92 -4.68
CA TYR A 19 3.17 29.20 -5.49
C TYR A 19 2.26 30.19 -6.22
N ILE A 20 1.50 29.71 -7.21
CA ILE A 20 0.45 30.49 -7.85
C ILE A 20 -0.83 30.29 -7.04
N ASN A 21 -1.38 31.36 -6.48
CA ASN A 21 -2.60 31.28 -5.66
C ASN A 21 -3.87 31.15 -6.52
N ALA A 22 -5.02 31.00 -5.86
CA ALA A 22 -6.32 30.81 -6.51
C ALA A 22 -6.74 31.96 -7.46
N HIS A 23 -6.07 33.12 -7.39
CA HIS A 23 -6.28 34.26 -8.27
C HIS A 23 -5.23 34.36 -9.39
N GLY A 24 -4.42 33.33 -9.60
CA GLY A 24 -3.39 33.29 -10.63
C GLY A 24 -2.15 34.14 -10.31
N LYS A 25 -2.00 34.62 -9.06
CA LYS A 25 -0.89 35.49 -8.66
C LYS A 25 0.21 34.70 -7.95
N PRO A 26 1.50 34.99 -8.21
CA PRO A 26 2.59 34.49 -7.39
C PRO A 26 2.43 34.95 -5.94
N GLN A 27 2.53 34.01 -5.00
CA GLN A 27 2.45 34.25 -3.57
C GLN A 27 3.62 33.57 -2.88
N SER A 28 4.37 34.36 -2.11
CA SER A 28 5.52 33.87 -1.35
C SER A 28 5.10 33.04 -0.14
N ILE A 29 5.88 32.00 0.16
CA ILE A 29 5.73 31.22 1.38
C ILE A 29 6.31 32.00 2.56
N GLY A 30 5.54 32.11 3.65
CA GLY A 30 5.95 32.78 4.88
C GLY A 30 7.14 32.10 5.56
N ALA A 31 7.95 32.87 6.28
CA ALA A 31 9.12 32.35 7.00
C ALA A 31 8.74 31.30 8.06
N ASP A 32 7.60 31.47 8.73
CA ASP A 32 7.12 30.51 9.72
C ASP A 32 6.81 29.14 9.11
N THR A 33 6.10 29.12 7.98
CA THR A 33 5.80 27.90 7.23
C THR A 33 7.08 27.17 6.83
N LYS A 34 8.10 27.89 6.33
CA LYS A 34 9.40 27.28 5.96
C LYS A 34 10.05 26.61 7.17
N ARG A 35 10.08 27.28 8.33
CA ARG A 35 10.66 26.71 9.56
C ARG A 35 9.94 25.43 9.99
N ARG A 36 8.60 25.46 10.03
CA ARG A 36 7.79 24.30 10.44
C ARG A 36 7.92 23.12 9.48
N LEU A 37 7.98 23.38 8.17
CA LEU A 37 8.17 22.32 7.17
C LEU A 37 9.58 21.71 7.25
N LEU A 38 10.61 22.53 7.48
CA LEU A 38 11.96 22.03 7.71
C LEU A 38 12.07 21.16 8.98
N ASP A 39 11.37 21.55 10.04
CA ASP A 39 11.32 20.79 11.31
C ASP A 39 10.57 19.46 11.15
N ALA A 40 9.53 19.42 10.31
CA ALA A 40 8.75 18.21 10.03
C ALA A 40 9.50 17.18 9.16
N MET A 41 10.53 17.59 8.41
CA MET A 41 11.32 16.67 7.60
C MET A 41 12.34 15.91 8.46
N HIS A 42 12.46 14.60 8.23
CA HIS A 42 13.55 13.83 8.84
C HIS A 42 14.90 14.43 8.42
N LYS A 43 15.75 14.73 9.40
CA LYS A 43 17.10 15.21 9.13
C LYS A 43 17.90 14.06 8.52
N THR A 44 18.19 14.16 7.23
CA THR A 44 19.15 13.26 6.60
C THR A 44 20.55 13.68 7.00
N ASP A 45 21.33 12.75 7.55
CA ASP A 45 22.76 12.98 7.78
C ASP A 45 23.43 13.30 6.43
N ALA A 46 23.88 14.55 6.27
CA ALA A 46 24.63 15.01 5.10
C ALA A 46 25.98 14.27 4.90
N ARG A 47 26.31 13.31 5.79
CA ARG A 47 27.49 12.45 5.76
C ARG A 47 27.48 11.37 4.67
N ALA A 48 26.38 11.17 3.93
CA ALA A 48 26.39 10.31 2.74
C ALA A 48 27.20 10.90 1.55
N SER A 49 27.74 12.12 1.69
CA SER A 49 28.42 12.89 0.63
C SER A 49 29.82 12.38 0.20
N GLY A 50 30.25 11.19 0.66
CA GLY A 50 31.53 10.58 0.28
C GLY A 50 31.44 9.37 -0.65
N ALA A 51 30.23 8.87 -0.97
CA ALA A 51 30.07 7.70 -1.81
C ALA A 51 30.42 8.01 -3.29
N PRO A 52 31.14 7.14 -4.01
CA PRO A 52 31.50 7.35 -5.41
C PRO A 52 30.30 7.27 -6.36
N VAL A 53 29.18 6.68 -5.93
CA VAL A 53 27.93 6.57 -6.68
C VAL A 53 26.74 6.81 -5.76
N PRO A 54 25.59 7.31 -6.26
CA PRO A 54 24.37 7.43 -5.47
C PRO A 54 23.83 6.05 -5.09
N ASN A 55 23.07 5.98 -4.00
CA ASN A 55 22.38 4.76 -3.58
C ASN A 55 21.36 4.25 -4.63
N VAL A 56 20.81 5.15 -5.45
CA VAL A 56 19.89 4.82 -6.55
C VAL A 56 20.10 5.71 -7.76
N LYS A 57 19.97 5.14 -8.96
CA LYS A 57 19.94 5.88 -10.22
C LYS A 57 18.88 5.30 -11.16
N VAL A 58 18.06 6.18 -11.74
CA VAL A 58 17.01 5.80 -12.69
C VAL A 58 17.40 6.25 -14.10
N PHE A 59 17.22 5.36 -15.06
CA PHE A 59 17.44 5.59 -16.49
C PHE A 59 16.19 5.23 -17.30
N THR A 60 16.08 5.81 -18.49
CA THR A 60 15.07 5.40 -19.48
C THR A 60 15.69 4.36 -20.41
N ALA A 61 14.98 3.25 -20.64
CA ALA A 61 15.37 2.21 -21.59
C ALA A 61 15.68 2.78 -22.98
N GLY A 62 16.68 2.20 -23.67
CA GLY A 62 17.10 2.62 -25.01
C GLY A 62 17.88 3.94 -25.10
N LYS A 63 18.14 4.62 -23.98
CA LYS A 63 19.03 5.80 -23.93
C LYS A 63 20.41 5.44 -23.39
N LYS A 64 21.39 6.30 -23.65
CA LYS A 64 22.69 6.24 -22.97
C LYS A 64 22.47 6.34 -21.45
N MET A 65 23.25 5.58 -20.69
CA MET A 65 23.15 5.51 -19.23
C MET A 65 24.46 5.98 -18.58
N PRO A 66 24.78 7.30 -18.65
CA PRO A 66 25.96 7.86 -18.01
C PRO A 66 25.74 7.96 -16.50
N LEU A 67 26.71 7.46 -15.74
CA LEU A 67 26.78 7.56 -14.29
C LEU A 67 28.06 8.29 -13.90
N ALA A 68 27.93 9.43 -13.20
CA ALA A 68 29.08 10.09 -12.61
C ALA A 68 29.66 9.23 -11.49
N VAL A 69 30.97 9.03 -11.51
CA VAL A 69 31.71 8.35 -10.43
C VAL A 69 32.52 9.40 -9.69
N GLU A 70 32.12 9.72 -8.47
CA GLU A 70 32.80 10.71 -7.62
C GLU A 70 34.09 10.15 -6.99
N GLY A 71 34.92 11.03 -6.47
CA GLY A 71 36.18 10.65 -5.82
C GLY A 71 37.36 10.53 -6.79
N ARG A 72 38.36 9.71 -6.42
CA ARG A 72 39.64 9.56 -7.14
C ARG A 72 40.09 8.09 -7.15
N GLY A 73 40.98 7.76 -8.08
CA GLY A 73 41.55 6.42 -8.23
C GLY A 73 40.67 5.52 -9.11
N GLU A 74 41.08 4.25 -9.22
CA GLU A 74 40.37 3.24 -10.01
C GLU A 74 39.42 2.43 -9.11
N PHE A 75 38.25 2.11 -9.66
CA PHE A 75 37.25 1.22 -9.08
C PHE A 75 37.04 0.05 -10.03
N SER A 76 36.99 -1.17 -9.51
CA SER A 76 36.35 -2.27 -10.23
C SER A 76 34.84 -2.16 -10.05
N TRP A 77 34.04 -2.50 -11.07
CA TRP A 77 32.59 -2.51 -10.95
C TRP A 77 31.99 -3.82 -11.43
N LEU A 78 30.88 -4.20 -10.78
CA LEU A 78 30.03 -5.33 -11.14
C LEU A 78 28.58 -4.83 -11.20
N LEU A 79 27.94 -4.98 -12.35
CA LEU A 79 26.52 -4.77 -12.52
C LEU A 79 25.85 -6.14 -12.69
N THR A 80 24.92 -6.47 -11.78
CA THR A 80 24.06 -7.64 -11.88
C THR A 80 22.66 -7.19 -12.25
N THR A 81 22.12 -7.69 -13.37
CA THR A 81 20.74 -7.42 -13.79
C THR A 81 19.74 -8.11 -12.86
N GLU A 82 18.45 -7.78 -13.00
CA GLU A 82 17.38 -8.45 -12.24
C GLU A 82 17.38 -9.97 -12.48
N GLU A 83 17.59 -10.36 -13.75
CA GLU A 83 17.68 -11.76 -14.19
C GLU A 83 19.01 -12.46 -13.83
N GLY A 84 19.96 -11.76 -13.17
CA GLY A 84 21.23 -12.34 -12.76
C GLY A 84 22.39 -12.24 -13.76
N HIS A 85 22.19 -11.65 -14.95
CA HIS A 85 23.29 -11.40 -15.90
C HIS A 85 24.30 -10.42 -15.32
N GLN A 86 25.59 -10.69 -15.54
CA GLN A 86 26.69 -9.90 -14.98
C GLN A 86 27.46 -9.14 -16.05
N HIS A 87 27.75 -7.88 -15.75
CA HIS A 87 28.70 -7.05 -16.50
C HIS A 87 29.79 -6.56 -15.54
N LYS A 88 31.04 -6.51 -15.99
CA LYS A 88 32.19 -6.12 -15.17
C LYS A 88 33.09 -5.15 -15.93
N GLY A 89 33.82 -4.33 -15.18
CA GLY A 89 34.83 -3.44 -15.76
C GLY A 89 35.52 -2.60 -14.70
N HIS A 90 36.19 -1.54 -15.18
CA HIS A 90 36.84 -0.54 -14.33
C HIS A 90 36.26 0.85 -14.60
N ALA A 91 36.34 1.73 -13.60
CA ALA A 91 35.93 3.12 -13.69
C ALA A 91 36.91 3.99 -12.90
N THR A 92 37.29 5.14 -13.46
CA THR A 92 38.11 6.13 -12.74
C THR A 92 37.20 7.13 -12.01
N GLY A 93 37.50 7.40 -10.73
CA GLY A 93 36.87 8.49 -9.99
C GLY A 93 37.09 9.86 -10.66
N GLY A 94 36.07 10.71 -10.64
CA GLY A 94 35.99 11.97 -11.35
C GLY A 94 35.63 11.84 -12.85
N LYS A 95 35.39 10.62 -13.34
CA LYS A 95 34.94 10.37 -14.72
C LYS A 95 33.52 9.80 -14.76
N THR A 96 32.94 9.81 -15.96
CA THR A 96 31.64 9.19 -16.22
C THR A 96 31.82 7.72 -16.62
N LEU A 97 31.14 6.82 -15.92
CA LEU A 97 30.94 5.43 -16.30
C LEU A 97 29.70 5.34 -17.20
N ASN A 98 29.85 4.83 -18.42
CA ASN A 98 28.71 4.46 -19.25
C ASN A 98 28.34 3.01 -18.97
N LEU A 99 27.13 2.78 -18.46
CA LEU A 99 26.61 1.43 -18.27
C LEU A 99 26.32 0.77 -19.64
N PRO A 100 26.23 -0.57 -19.71
CA PRO A 100 25.89 -1.27 -20.95
C PRO A 100 24.66 -0.68 -21.63
N ALA A 101 24.76 -0.42 -22.94
CA ALA A 101 23.74 0.35 -23.67
C ALA A 101 22.38 -0.36 -23.81
N LYS A 102 22.33 -1.68 -23.61
CA LYS A 102 21.16 -2.54 -23.79
C LYS A 102 20.84 -3.33 -22.52
N LEU A 103 20.71 -2.63 -21.40
CA LEU A 103 20.15 -3.25 -20.19
C LEU A 103 18.63 -3.43 -20.36
N PRO A 104 18.07 -4.56 -19.91
CA PRO A 104 16.63 -4.76 -19.88
C PRO A 104 15.97 -3.77 -18.92
N GLU A 105 14.66 -3.58 -19.03
CA GLU A 105 13.89 -2.87 -18.01
C GLU A 105 13.92 -3.66 -16.70
N GLY A 106 13.89 -2.96 -15.56
CA GLY A 106 13.86 -3.60 -14.24
C GLY A 106 14.83 -3.02 -13.22
N TYR A 107 15.09 -3.80 -12.17
CA TYR A 107 15.88 -3.44 -11.01
C TYR A 107 17.22 -4.17 -11.02
N HIS A 108 18.31 -3.42 -11.15
CA HIS A 108 19.66 -3.95 -11.22
C HIS A 108 20.51 -3.46 -10.05
N THR A 109 21.60 -4.16 -9.78
CA THR A 109 22.54 -3.80 -8.71
C THR A 109 23.91 -3.52 -9.29
N LEU A 110 24.35 -2.27 -9.22
CA LEU A 110 25.73 -1.88 -9.47
C LEU A 110 26.50 -1.88 -8.15
N THR A 111 27.65 -2.53 -8.14
CA THR A 111 28.61 -2.47 -7.05
C THR A 111 29.92 -1.92 -7.58
N LEU A 112 30.45 -0.86 -6.96
CA LEU A 112 31.83 -0.40 -7.14
C LEU A 112 32.68 -0.90 -5.98
N THR A 113 33.88 -1.37 -6.28
CA THR A 113 34.86 -1.87 -5.30
C THR A 113 36.20 -1.20 -5.50
N ARG A 114 36.76 -0.66 -4.41
CA ARG A 114 38.14 -0.16 -4.33
C ARG A 114 38.73 -0.63 -3.01
N ASP A 115 39.85 -1.34 -3.09
CA ASP A 115 40.40 -2.09 -1.97
C ASP A 115 39.30 -2.99 -1.35
N ASP A 116 39.12 -2.97 -0.02
CA ASP A 116 38.07 -3.72 0.66
C ASP A 116 36.71 -2.97 0.73
N GLN A 117 36.64 -1.75 0.18
CA GLN A 117 35.43 -0.93 0.25
C GLN A 117 34.48 -1.24 -0.91
N ARG A 118 33.20 -1.47 -0.59
CA ARG A 118 32.13 -1.70 -1.57
C ARG A 118 31.06 -0.62 -1.47
N PHE A 119 30.62 -0.14 -2.62
CA PHE A 119 29.60 0.89 -2.76
C PHE A 119 28.50 0.39 -3.69
N HIS A 120 27.24 0.50 -3.25
CA HIS A 120 26.11 -0.06 -3.98
C HIS A 120 25.24 1.06 -4.55
N CYS A 121 24.77 0.84 -5.79
CA CYS A 121 23.80 1.68 -6.47
C CYS A 121 22.71 0.78 -7.07
N ARG A 122 21.45 1.00 -6.67
CA ARG A 122 20.30 0.42 -7.36
C ARG A 122 20.12 1.13 -8.69
N VAL A 123 20.31 0.41 -9.78
CA VAL A 123 20.10 0.93 -11.14
C VAL A 123 18.71 0.51 -11.60
N ILE A 124 17.84 1.46 -11.88
CA ILE A 124 16.47 1.20 -12.35
C ILE A 124 16.38 1.62 -13.81
N VAL A 125 16.02 0.70 -14.69
CA VAL A 125 15.79 0.98 -16.11
C VAL A 125 14.29 0.93 -16.37
N ALA A 126 13.70 2.07 -16.74
CA ALA A 126 12.26 2.20 -16.90
C ALA A 126 11.86 2.51 -18.35
N PRO A 127 10.67 2.05 -18.81
CA PRO A 127 10.12 2.47 -20.09
C PRO A 127 9.77 3.96 -20.06
N LYS A 128 9.67 4.57 -21.25
CA LYS A 128 9.28 5.99 -21.35
C LYS A 128 7.78 6.22 -21.11
N ARG A 129 6.96 5.21 -21.36
CA ARG A 129 5.50 5.26 -21.26
C ARG A 129 5.01 4.14 -20.34
N CYS A 130 3.90 4.37 -19.67
CA CYS A 130 3.16 3.31 -19.00
C CYS A 130 2.56 2.34 -20.04
N TYR A 131 2.10 1.18 -19.58
CA TYR A 131 1.35 0.24 -20.40
C TYR A 131 0.06 0.89 -20.92
N GLU A 132 -0.27 0.62 -22.19
CA GLU A 132 -1.53 1.01 -22.83
C GLU A 132 -2.12 -0.24 -23.50
N PRO A 133 -3.38 -0.64 -23.18
CA PRO A 133 -4.03 -1.76 -23.85
C PRO A 133 -4.09 -1.58 -25.37
N GLN A 134 -3.98 -2.68 -26.11
CA GLN A 134 -3.96 -2.67 -27.59
C GLN A 134 -5.15 -1.91 -28.19
N ALA A 135 -6.34 -2.03 -27.59
CA ALA A 135 -7.53 -1.30 -28.02
C ALA A 135 -7.33 0.22 -28.07
N LEU A 136 -6.65 0.81 -27.07
CA LEU A 136 -6.37 2.25 -27.06
C LEU A 136 -5.31 2.62 -28.11
N ARG A 137 -4.32 1.75 -28.34
CA ARG A 137 -3.29 1.94 -29.37
C ARG A 137 -3.88 1.89 -30.78
N GLU A 138 -4.92 1.09 -30.98
CA GLU A 138 -5.73 1.00 -32.20
C GLU A 138 -6.75 2.15 -32.35
N GLY A 139 -6.79 3.09 -31.41
CA GLY A 139 -7.68 4.24 -31.45
C GLY A 139 -9.13 3.95 -31.07
N LYS A 140 -9.44 2.76 -30.53
CA LYS A 140 -10.79 2.40 -30.07
C LYS A 140 -11.24 3.32 -28.94
N LYS A 141 -12.55 3.58 -28.86
CA LYS A 141 -13.18 4.32 -27.78
C LYS A 141 -13.85 3.32 -26.85
N LEU A 142 -13.41 3.30 -25.60
CA LEU A 142 -13.91 2.38 -24.58
C LEU A 142 -14.78 3.15 -23.59
N TRP A 143 -15.72 2.45 -22.98
CA TRP A 143 -16.51 2.95 -21.86
C TRP A 143 -16.49 1.91 -20.73
N GLY A 144 -16.83 2.35 -19.52
CA GLY A 144 -16.95 1.49 -18.35
C GLY A 144 -17.77 2.19 -17.28
N ALA A 145 -18.14 1.44 -16.24
CA ALA A 145 -18.88 2.00 -15.11
C ALA A 145 -17.90 2.44 -14.02
N CYS A 146 -18.00 3.67 -13.52
CA CYS A 146 -17.26 4.10 -12.34
C CYS A 146 -18.21 4.07 -11.14
N VAL A 147 -17.93 3.22 -10.16
CA VAL A 147 -18.82 2.98 -9.02
C VAL A 147 -18.13 3.23 -7.69
N GLN A 148 -18.96 3.60 -6.72
CA GLN A 148 -18.62 3.48 -5.31
C GLN A 148 -19.03 2.08 -4.87
N LEU A 149 -18.08 1.15 -4.68
CA LEU A 149 -18.34 -0.27 -4.48
C LEU A 149 -19.35 -0.49 -3.34
N TYR A 150 -19.19 0.22 -2.23
CA TYR A 150 -20.08 0.13 -1.06
C TYR A 150 -21.55 0.49 -1.35
N THR A 151 -21.84 1.18 -2.46
CA THR A 151 -23.21 1.60 -2.84
C THR A 151 -23.98 0.56 -3.64
N LEU A 152 -23.34 -0.52 -4.10
CA LEU A 152 -24.03 -1.55 -4.88
C LEU A 152 -25.07 -2.28 -4.01
N ARG A 153 -26.27 -2.48 -4.57
CA ARG A 153 -27.31 -3.32 -3.98
C ARG A 153 -27.48 -4.58 -4.80
N SER A 154 -27.72 -5.69 -4.12
CA SER A 154 -28.09 -6.96 -4.75
C SER A 154 -28.94 -7.81 -3.82
N ASP A 155 -29.51 -8.87 -4.35
CA ASP A 155 -30.32 -9.82 -3.55
C ASP A 155 -29.48 -10.64 -2.56
N SER A 156 -28.15 -10.68 -2.70
CA SER A 156 -27.27 -11.57 -1.94
C SER A 156 -26.31 -10.89 -0.98
N ASN A 157 -26.03 -9.59 -1.16
CA ASN A 157 -25.04 -8.91 -0.32
C ASN A 157 -25.57 -8.65 1.11
N TRP A 158 -24.68 -8.28 2.01
CA TRP A 158 -25.01 -8.17 3.43
C TRP A 158 -25.33 -6.74 3.88
N GLY A 159 -25.91 -5.91 3.00
CA GLY A 159 -26.22 -4.49 3.28
C GLY A 159 -25.15 -3.50 2.83
N ILE A 160 -24.11 -3.99 2.16
CA ILE A 160 -23.09 -3.19 1.49
C ILE A 160 -22.70 -3.89 0.18
N GLY A 161 -22.37 -3.11 -0.85
CA GLY A 161 -21.81 -3.68 -2.07
C GLY A 161 -20.43 -4.30 -1.81
N ASP A 162 -20.20 -5.50 -2.33
CA ASP A 162 -18.98 -6.28 -2.05
C ASP A 162 -18.37 -6.96 -3.29
N PHE A 163 -17.31 -7.76 -3.13
CA PHE A 163 -16.64 -8.40 -4.27
C PHE A 163 -17.52 -9.41 -5.03
N GLY A 164 -18.55 -9.96 -4.39
CA GLY A 164 -19.56 -10.79 -5.06
C GLY A 164 -20.40 -9.97 -6.03
N ASP A 165 -20.79 -8.77 -5.62
CA ASP A 165 -21.51 -7.81 -6.48
C ASP A 165 -20.64 -7.31 -7.62
N LEU A 166 -19.37 -6.98 -7.33
CA LEU A 166 -18.41 -6.58 -8.36
C LEU A 166 -18.28 -7.66 -9.45
N LYS A 167 -18.17 -8.94 -9.06
CA LYS A 167 -18.09 -10.06 -10.00
C LYS A 167 -19.34 -10.16 -10.89
N LYS A 168 -20.53 -9.99 -10.32
CA LYS A 168 -21.80 -10.01 -11.07
C LYS A 168 -21.92 -8.81 -12.01
N MET A 169 -21.51 -7.63 -11.54
CA MET A 169 -21.54 -6.40 -12.33
C MET A 169 -20.56 -6.45 -13.50
N LEU A 170 -19.37 -7.03 -13.32
CA LEU A 170 -18.38 -7.22 -14.40
C LEU A 170 -18.99 -7.98 -15.58
N ALA A 171 -19.69 -9.09 -15.32
CA ALA A 171 -20.37 -9.85 -16.37
C ALA A 171 -21.43 -9.01 -17.09
N SER A 172 -22.29 -8.32 -16.33
CA SER A 172 -23.37 -7.50 -16.89
C SER A 172 -22.87 -6.31 -17.73
N VAL A 173 -21.80 -5.64 -17.28
CA VAL A 173 -21.16 -4.54 -18.02
C VAL A 173 -20.49 -5.06 -19.29
N GLY A 174 -19.79 -6.21 -19.19
CA GLY A 174 -19.13 -6.87 -20.32
C GLY A 174 -20.11 -7.27 -21.44
N GLU A 175 -21.25 -7.86 -21.10
CA GLU A 175 -22.33 -8.21 -22.06
C GLU A 175 -22.85 -7.00 -22.84
N ARG A 176 -22.75 -5.80 -22.27
CA ARG A 176 -23.17 -4.53 -22.89
C ARG A 176 -22.02 -3.83 -23.61
N GLY A 177 -20.86 -4.48 -23.73
CA GLY A 177 -19.68 -3.95 -24.41
C GLY A 177 -18.85 -2.98 -23.56
N GLY A 178 -19.09 -2.90 -22.25
CA GLY A 178 -18.26 -2.13 -21.33
C GLY A 178 -16.92 -2.81 -21.09
N ALA A 179 -15.84 -2.02 -21.04
CA ALA A 179 -14.47 -2.50 -20.97
C ALA A 179 -13.91 -2.59 -19.55
N PHE A 180 -14.50 -1.90 -18.58
CA PHE A 180 -14.00 -1.86 -17.21
C PHE A 180 -15.08 -1.48 -16.20
N ILE A 181 -14.78 -1.75 -14.91
CA ILE A 181 -15.41 -1.11 -13.76
C ILE A 181 -14.32 -0.37 -12.99
N GLY A 182 -14.51 0.95 -12.81
CA GLY A 182 -13.66 1.79 -11.98
C GLY A 182 -14.18 1.77 -10.54
N LEU A 183 -13.28 1.67 -9.57
CA LEU A 183 -13.60 1.60 -8.15
C LEU A 183 -13.12 2.84 -7.41
N ASN A 184 -13.77 3.12 -6.29
CA ASN A 184 -13.17 3.92 -5.22
C ASN A 184 -11.94 3.22 -4.63
N PRO A 185 -11.11 3.93 -3.85
CA PRO A 185 -10.06 3.27 -3.08
C PRO A 185 -10.66 2.17 -2.19
N ILE A 186 -10.13 0.96 -2.31
CA ILE A 186 -10.52 -0.21 -1.50
C ILE A 186 -9.45 -0.55 -0.45
N HIS A 187 -8.70 0.47 -0.03
CA HIS A 187 -7.65 0.40 0.97
C HIS A 187 -8.18 -0.06 2.33
N ALA A 188 -7.35 -0.77 3.10
CA ALA A 188 -7.66 -1.17 4.47
C ALA A 188 -8.06 0.05 5.31
N LEU A 189 -9.23 -0.04 5.94
CA LEU A 189 -9.76 0.92 6.90
C LEU A 189 -9.65 0.34 8.32
N TYR A 190 -10.67 0.50 9.15
CA TYR A 190 -10.62 0.15 10.57
C TYR A 190 -11.82 -0.74 10.93
N PRO A 191 -11.69 -2.08 10.92
CA PRO A 191 -12.79 -2.97 11.32
C PRO A 191 -13.25 -2.74 12.77
N ALA A 192 -12.35 -2.27 13.63
CA ALA A 192 -12.64 -1.90 15.02
C ALA A 192 -13.32 -0.52 15.16
N ASN A 193 -13.32 0.31 14.11
CA ASN A 193 -13.97 1.62 14.08
C ASN A 193 -14.66 1.82 12.72
N PRO A 194 -15.72 1.04 12.41
CA PRO A 194 -16.26 0.91 11.06
C PRO A 194 -16.92 2.19 10.53
N GLU A 195 -17.37 3.09 11.42
CA GLU A 195 -17.96 4.38 11.04
C GLU A 195 -16.91 5.37 10.48
N SER A 196 -15.61 5.13 10.71
CA SER A 196 -14.53 5.84 10.01
C SER A 196 -14.35 5.31 8.59
N ALA A 197 -15.39 5.52 7.77
CA ALA A 197 -15.59 4.85 6.48
C ALA A 197 -14.99 5.56 5.26
N SER A 198 -14.29 6.70 5.45
CA SER A 198 -13.72 7.45 4.33
C SER A 198 -12.59 6.68 3.64
N PRO A 199 -12.71 6.35 2.33
CA PRO A 199 -11.65 5.69 1.57
C PRO A 199 -10.34 6.48 1.44
N TYR A 200 -10.38 7.77 1.81
CA TYR A 200 -9.28 8.72 1.64
C TYR A 200 -8.47 8.96 2.92
N SER A 201 -8.87 8.34 4.03
CA SER A 201 -8.09 8.29 5.28
C SER A 201 -7.82 6.83 5.68
N PRO A 202 -7.16 6.03 4.83
CA PRO A 202 -6.99 4.60 5.10
C PRO A 202 -5.95 4.33 6.18
N SER A 203 -6.09 3.19 6.85
CA SER A 203 -5.05 2.62 7.69
C SER A 203 -3.80 2.31 6.87
N SER A 204 -4.00 1.65 5.71
CA SER A 204 -2.91 1.31 4.80
C SER A 204 -3.35 1.34 3.35
N ARG A 205 -2.50 1.91 2.48
CA ARG A 205 -2.69 1.87 1.01
C ARG A 205 -2.22 0.57 0.36
N ARG A 206 -1.56 -0.32 1.12
CA ARG A 206 -1.09 -1.64 0.62
C ARG A 206 -2.13 -2.74 0.77
N TRP A 207 -2.93 -2.68 1.83
CA TRP A 207 -3.88 -3.74 2.18
C TRP A 207 -5.32 -3.37 1.82
N LEU A 208 -6.22 -4.35 1.86
CA LEU A 208 -7.60 -4.23 1.39
C LEU A 208 -8.60 -4.04 2.53
N ASN A 209 -9.70 -3.32 2.25
CA ASN A 209 -10.82 -3.22 3.18
C ASN A 209 -11.60 -4.54 3.24
N VAL A 210 -11.51 -5.22 4.40
CA VAL A 210 -12.13 -6.53 4.64
C VAL A 210 -13.67 -6.50 4.61
N ILE A 211 -14.30 -5.33 4.71
CA ILE A 211 -15.77 -5.21 4.62
C ILE A 211 -16.31 -5.67 3.24
N TYR A 212 -15.47 -5.64 2.21
CA TYR A 212 -15.82 -6.06 0.85
C TYR A 212 -15.72 -7.58 0.62
N ILE A 213 -15.37 -8.38 1.62
CA ILE A 213 -15.41 -9.84 1.50
C ILE A 213 -16.88 -10.29 1.29
N ASP A 214 -17.12 -11.05 0.21
CA ASP A 214 -18.38 -11.76 0.01
C ASP A 214 -18.36 -13.03 0.87
N VAL A 215 -19.03 -12.98 2.01
CA VAL A 215 -19.10 -14.09 2.97
C VAL A 215 -19.83 -15.29 2.37
N ASN A 216 -20.75 -15.07 1.42
CA ASN A 216 -21.50 -16.15 0.77
C ASN A 216 -20.59 -17.05 -0.09
N ALA A 217 -19.45 -16.52 -0.54
CA ALA A 217 -18.46 -17.26 -1.32
C ALA A 217 -17.60 -18.21 -0.49
N LEU A 218 -17.63 -18.14 0.85
CA LEU A 218 -16.74 -18.89 1.73
C LEU A 218 -17.28 -20.28 2.04
N ASP A 219 -16.55 -21.32 1.65
CA ASP A 219 -16.93 -22.72 1.93
C ASP A 219 -16.97 -23.01 3.44
N ASP A 220 -16.01 -22.49 4.19
CA ASP A 220 -15.96 -22.70 5.64
C ASP A 220 -17.11 -22.00 6.39
N PHE A 221 -17.69 -20.93 5.83
CA PHE A 221 -18.94 -20.36 6.35
C PHE A 221 -20.14 -21.25 6.03
N LYS A 222 -20.28 -21.69 4.77
CA LYS A 222 -21.38 -22.55 4.31
C LYS A 222 -21.42 -23.90 5.05
N ASN A 223 -20.25 -24.47 5.32
CA ASN A 223 -20.11 -25.81 5.89
C ASN A 223 -20.02 -25.82 7.43
N SER A 224 -19.79 -24.66 8.08
CA SER A 224 -19.72 -24.58 9.54
C SER A 224 -21.12 -24.68 10.16
N LYS A 225 -21.37 -25.77 10.90
CA LYS A 225 -22.62 -25.96 11.65
C LYS A 225 -22.91 -24.80 12.60
N GLU A 226 -21.87 -24.29 13.26
CA GLU A 226 -21.97 -23.15 14.19
C GLU A 226 -22.36 -21.87 13.43
N ALA A 227 -21.71 -21.59 12.29
CA ALA A 227 -22.05 -20.45 11.43
C ALA A 227 -23.47 -20.54 10.90
N GLN A 228 -23.90 -21.72 10.45
CA GLN A 228 -25.26 -21.94 9.94
C GLN A 228 -26.32 -21.85 11.03
N ALA A 229 -26.01 -22.27 12.27
CA ALA A 229 -26.90 -22.07 13.41
C ALA A 229 -27.05 -20.59 13.75
N TRP A 230 -25.94 -19.85 13.82
CA TRP A 230 -25.94 -18.39 14.03
C TRP A 230 -26.68 -17.64 12.92
N TRP A 231 -26.48 -18.04 11.66
CA TRP A 231 -27.13 -17.42 10.50
C TRP A 231 -28.66 -17.57 10.54
N LYS A 232 -29.16 -18.68 11.08
CA LYS A 232 -30.61 -18.97 11.18
C LYS A 232 -31.30 -18.29 12.36
N LEU A 233 -30.56 -17.62 13.26
CA LEU A 233 -31.18 -16.88 14.35
C LEU A 233 -32.03 -15.74 13.79
N GLU A 234 -33.22 -15.56 14.37
CA GLU A 234 -34.14 -14.49 13.99
C GLU A 234 -33.49 -13.11 14.14
N THR A 235 -32.72 -12.91 15.22
CA THR A 235 -31.97 -11.67 15.45
C THR A 235 -30.94 -11.38 14.37
N THR A 236 -30.20 -12.40 13.90
CA THR A 236 -29.24 -12.27 12.79
C THR A 236 -29.94 -11.90 11.49
N GLN A 237 -31.03 -12.59 11.15
CA GLN A 237 -31.80 -12.32 9.94
C GLN A 237 -32.49 -10.94 9.97
N GLN A 238 -32.99 -10.51 11.13
CA GLN A 238 -33.59 -9.20 11.30
C GLN A 238 -32.56 -8.08 11.12
N LEU A 239 -31.37 -8.21 11.73
CA LEU A 239 -30.29 -7.24 11.57
C LEU A 239 -29.82 -7.16 10.12
N LEU A 240 -29.63 -8.30 9.46
CA LEU A 240 -29.29 -8.36 8.03
C LEU A 240 -30.35 -7.67 7.18
N LYS A 241 -31.63 -7.94 7.43
CA LYS A 241 -32.74 -7.32 6.70
C LYS A 241 -32.74 -5.81 6.88
N GLN A 242 -32.58 -5.31 8.11
CA GLN A 242 -32.50 -3.87 8.39
C GLN A 242 -31.33 -3.21 7.65
N ALA A 243 -30.14 -3.82 7.70
CA ALA A 243 -28.96 -3.30 7.01
C ALA A 243 -29.12 -3.28 5.48
N ARG A 244 -29.81 -4.28 4.90
CA ARG A 244 -30.10 -4.35 3.45
C ARG A 244 -31.19 -3.37 3.00
N ASP A 245 -32.21 -3.17 3.83
CA ASP A 245 -33.35 -2.31 3.52
C ASP A 245 -33.05 -0.82 3.72
N ALA A 246 -32.08 -0.48 4.58
CA ALA A 246 -31.67 0.89 4.83
C ALA A 246 -31.19 1.59 3.56
N ASP A 247 -31.52 2.87 3.38
CA ASP A 247 -31.06 3.69 2.24
C ASP A 247 -29.56 4.01 2.31
N TRP A 248 -29.01 4.00 3.52
CA TRP A 248 -27.63 4.33 3.86
C TRP A 248 -26.92 3.08 4.36
N VAL A 249 -25.63 2.94 4.01
CA VAL A 249 -24.82 1.83 4.51
C VAL A 249 -24.64 1.98 6.02
N ASP A 250 -25.13 0.98 6.77
CA ASP A 250 -24.87 0.85 8.21
C ASP A 250 -23.54 0.09 8.41
N TYR A 251 -22.44 0.83 8.47
CA TYR A 251 -21.09 0.25 8.53
C TYR A 251 -20.89 -0.59 9.79
N ALA A 252 -21.38 -0.12 10.95
CA ALA A 252 -21.33 -0.87 12.20
C ALA A 252 -22.04 -2.22 12.10
N SER A 253 -23.31 -2.26 11.70
CA SER A 253 -24.09 -3.50 11.63
C SER A 253 -23.52 -4.47 10.60
N VAL A 254 -23.14 -3.98 9.41
CA VAL A 254 -22.54 -4.81 8.36
C VAL A 254 -21.20 -5.40 8.82
N THR A 255 -20.35 -4.59 9.47
CA THR A 255 -19.06 -5.06 9.98
C THR A 255 -19.26 -6.09 11.09
N ALA A 256 -20.19 -5.87 12.01
CA ALA A 256 -20.52 -6.82 13.08
C ALA A 256 -20.98 -8.17 12.51
N LEU A 257 -21.91 -8.16 11.54
CA LEU A 257 -22.37 -9.36 10.85
C LEU A 257 -21.22 -10.11 10.17
N LYS A 258 -20.43 -9.41 9.34
CA LYS A 258 -19.33 -10.03 8.59
C LYS A 258 -18.23 -10.55 9.51
N MET A 259 -17.83 -9.82 10.54
CA MET A 259 -16.81 -10.26 11.50
C MET A 259 -17.25 -11.47 12.31
N ALA A 260 -18.51 -11.53 12.74
CA ALA A 260 -19.06 -12.70 13.42
C ALA A 260 -19.00 -13.94 12.52
N ALA A 261 -19.46 -13.81 11.26
CA ALA A 261 -19.44 -14.90 10.29
C ALA A 261 -18.01 -15.36 9.94
N LEU A 262 -17.10 -14.42 9.70
CA LEU A 262 -15.70 -14.70 9.36
C LEU A 262 -14.97 -15.40 10.50
N ARG A 263 -15.20 -15.00 11.76
CA ARG A 263 -14.63 -15.71 12.93
C ARG A 263 -15.14 -17.15 13.02
N LEU A 264 -16.43 -17.38 12.74
CA LEU A 264 -17.00 -18.74 12.74
C LEU A 264 -16.47 -19.59 11.57
N ALA A 265 -16.26 -18.99 10.39
CA ALA A 265 -15.64 -19.66 9.26
C ALA A 265 -14.15 -19.99 9.53
N TRP A 266 -13.42 -19.05 10.14
CA TRP A 266 -12.01 -19.21 10.47
C TRP A 266 -11.74 -20.42 11.36
N LYS A 267 -12.62 -20.74 12.32
CA LYS A 267 -12.49 -21.95 13.17
C LYS A 267 -12.40 -23.25 12.35
N GLY A 268 -13.08 -23.32 11.21
CA GLY A 268 -13.00 -24.42 10.26
C GLY A 268 -11.75 -24.33 9.42
N PHE A 269 -11.53 -23.18 8.80
CA PHE A 269 -10.39 -22.93 7.90
C PHE A 269 -9.04 -23.20 8.59
N ALA A 270 -8.87 -22.76 9.84
CA ALA A 270 -7.65 -22.93 10.62
C ALA A 270 -7.26 -24.40 10.87
N LYS A 271 -8.19 -25.35 10.70
CA LYS A 271 -7.95 -26.79 10.86
C LYS A 271 -7.67 -27.51 9.54
N ARG A 272 -7.74 -26.80 8.41
CA ARG A 272 -7.45 -27.38 7.09
C ARG A 272 -5.98 -27.80 7.00
N ASP A 273 -5.77 -28.90 6.30
CA ASP A 273 -4.46 -29.36 5.86
C ASP A 273 -4.55 -29.73 4.37
N ASP A 274 -4.82 -28.71 3.55
CA ASP A 274 -5.09 -28.83 2.12
C ASP A 274 -4.47 -27.68 1.33
N GLU A 275 -4.72 -27.66 0.02
CA GLU A 275 -4.21 -26.63 -0.90
C GLU A 275 -4.65 -25.20 -0.52
N GLN A 276 -5.80 -25.04 0.13
CA GLN A 276 -6.28 -23.71 0.55
C GLN A 276 -5.44 -23.17 1.72
N MET A 277 -5.16 -24.00 2.73
CA MET A 277 -4.26 -23.62 3.82
C MET A 277 -2.83 -23.41 3.33
N ALA A 278 -2.34 -24.23 2.40
CA ALA A 278 -1.03 -24.05 1.79
C ALA A 278 -0.92 -22.72 1.04
N ALA A 279 -1.92 -22.38 0.21
CA ALA A 279 -1.97 -21.11 -0.51
C ALA A 279 -2.04 -19.90 0.44
N PHE A 280 -2.83 -19.99 1.51
CA PHE A 280 -2.90 -18.95 2.54
C PHE A 280 -1.54 -18.72 3.21
N ARG A 281 -0.86 -19.78 3.68
CA ARG A 281 0.47 -19.66 4.31
C ARG A 281 1.52 -19.13 3.33
N GLN A 282 1.45 -19.53 2.06
CA GLN A 282 2.33 -19.01 1.03
C GLN A 282 2.13 -17.50 0.82
N LEU A 283 0.89 -17.02 0.76
CA LEU A 283 0.58 -15.59 0.69
C LEU A 283 1.17 -14.84 1.89
N VAL A 284 0.96 -15.35 3.11
CA VAL A 284 1.51 -14.73 4.33
C VAL A 284 3.03 -14.62 4.27
N MET A 285 3.71 -15.70 3.85
CA MET A 285 5.16 -15.72 3.71
C MET A 285 5.66 -14.72 2.63
N GLN A 286 4.96 -14.64 1.50
CA GLN A 286 5.35 -13.76 0.39
C GLN A 286 5.19 -12.28 0.72
N GLU A 287 4.12 -11.92 1.43
CA GLU A 287 3.80 -10.54 1.78
C GLU A 287 4.59 -10.02 3.00
N GLY A 288 5.04 -10.93 3.87
CA GLY A 288 6.01 -10.67 4.93
C GLY A 288 5.55 -9.68 6.01
N GLU A 289 6.51 -8.95 6.58
CA GLU A 289 6.29 -8.08 7.76
C GLU A 289 5.19 -7.03 7.55
N SER A 290 5.02 -6.53 6.33
CA SER A 290 4.00 -5.51 6.08
C SER A 290 2.58 -6.05 6.29
N LEU A 291 2.33 -7.33 5.97
CA LEU A 291 1.02 -7.95 6.20
C LEU A 291 0.85 -8.30 7.67
N TYR A 292 1.91 -8.84 8.28
CA TYR A 292 1.95 -9.11 9.71
C TYR A 292 1.55 -7.89 10.54
N TRP A 293 2.16 -6.73 10.28
CA TRP A 293 1.86 -5.51 11.03
C TRP A 293 0.47 -4.93 10.75
N GLN A 294 -0.10 -5.16 9.57
CA GLN A 294 -1.52 -4.82 9.33
C GLN A 294 -2.44 -5.68 10.18
N ALA A 295 -2.23 -6.99 10.18
CA ALA A 295 -3.04 -7.91 10.97
C ALA A 295 -2.90 -7.65 12.48
N ALA A 296 -1.66 -7.43 12.95
CA ALA A 296 -1.39 -7.08 14.34
C ALA A 296 -2.02 -5.74 14.74
N PHE A 297 -1.98 -4.73 13.85
CA PHE A 297 -2.65 -3.46 14.07
C PHE A 297 -4.16 -3.63 14.23
N ASP A 298 -4.83 -4.35 13.33
CA ASP A 298 -6.29 -4.54 13.40
C ASP A 298 -6.70 -5.39 14.62
N ALA A 299 -5.90 -6.40 14.97
CA ALA A 299 -6.10 -7.22 16.17
C ALA A 299 -5.97 -6.38 17.45
N LEU A 300 -4.90 -5.58 17.54
CA LEU A 300 -4.69 -4.69 18.68
C LEU A 300 -5.75 -3.60 18.73
N HIS A 301 -6.13 -3.01 17.59
CA HIS A 301 -7.20 -2.01 17.53
C HIS A 301 -8.52 -2.57 18.06
N ALA A 302 -8.89 -3.79 17.67
CA ALA A 302 -10.07 -4.47 18.17
C ALA A 302 -10.04 -4.74 19.68
N TYR A 303 -8.86 -4.91 20.28
CA TYR A 303 -8.68 -4.99 21.72
C TYR A 303 -8.81 -3.61 22.38
N GLN A 304 -8.18 -2.58 21.79
CA GLN A 304 -8.17 -1.22 22.34
C GLN A 304 -9.58 -0.61 22.44
N VAL A 305 -10.45 -0.81 21.44
CA VAL A 305 -11.81 -0.24 21.45
C VAL A 305 -12.75 -0.90 22.47
N GLN A 306 -12.41 -2.08 22.99
CA GLN A 306 -13.17 -2.72 24.06
C GLN A 306 -12.92 -2.04 25.41
N GLU A 307 -11.72 -1.50 25.61
CA GLU A 307 -11.34 -0.74 26.79
C GLU A 307 -11.88 0.70 26.72
N ASP A 308 -11.84 1.31 25.54
CA ASP A 308 -12.33 2.67 25.30
C ASP A 308 -12.64 2.88 23.81
N GLU A 309 -13.92 3.09 23.47
CA GLU A 309 -14.39 3.30 22.10
C GLU A 309 -13.78 4.54 21.42
N MET A 310 -13.26 5.50 22.20
CA MET A 310 -12.61 6.70 21.68
C MET A 310 -11.19 6.43 21.16
N ARG A 311 -10.66 5.20 21.30
CA ARG A 311 -9.35 4.78 20.78
C ARG A 311 -9.39 4.56 19.26
N TRP A 312 -9.56 5.65 18.52
CA TRP A 312 -9.72 5.64 17.06
C TRP A 312 -8.48 5.18 16.27
N GLY A 313 -7.29 5.22 16.88
CA GLY A 313 -6.04 4.77 16.27
C GLY A 313 -4.85 4.88 17.22
N TRP A 314 -3.67 4.45 16.77
CA TRP A 314 -2.48 4.33 17.63
C TRP A 314 -2.07 5.60 18.41
N PRO A 315 -2.24 6.85 17.94
CA PRO A 315 -1.81 8.02 18.71
C PRO A 315 -2.58 8.23 20.02
N VAL A 316 -3.73 7.59 20.19
CA VAL A 316 -4.58 7.67 21.39
C VAL A 316 -4.61 6.36 22.18
N TRP A 317 -3.77 5.40 21.82
CA TRP A 317 -3.54 4.20 22.64
C TRP A 317 -2.59 4.54 23.80
N PRO A 318 -2.54 3.71 24.87
CA PRO A 318 -1.49 3.81 25.86
C PRO A 318 -0.09 3.80 25.21
N GLU A 319 0.85 4.58 25.75
CA GLU A 319 2.19 4.77 25.18
C GLU A 319 2.92 3.45 24.87
N ALA A 320 2.72 2.44 25.73
CA ALA A 320 3.25 1.08 25.57
C ALA A 320 2.84 0.39 24.25
N TYR A 321 1.77 0.84 23.60
CA TYR A 321 1.26 0.28 22.34
C TYR A 321 1.51 1.19 21.11
N GLN A 322 2.18 2.33 21.28
CA GLN A 322 2.39 3.30 20.19
C GLN A 322 3.62 3.00 19.33
N SER A 323 4.49 2.07 19.77
CA SER A 323 5.65 1.61 19.01
C SER A 323 5.61 0.10 18.87
N VAL A 324 5.89 -0.40 17.66
CA VAL A 324 5.90 -1.84 17.34
C VAL A 324 7.01 -2.61 18.05
N ASP A 325 8.05 -1.91 18.53
CA ASP A 325 9.23 -2.52 19.13
C ASP A 325 9.08 -2.78 20.64
N THR A 326 8.01 -2.29 21.27
CA THR A 326 7.82 -2.39 22.71
C THR A 326 7.59 -3.85 23.15
N PRO A 327 8.00 -4.20 24.39
CA PRO A 327 7.71 -5.53 24.95
C PRO A 327 6.21 -5.85 24.98
N GLU A 328 5.35 -4.85 25.21
CA GLU A 328 3.90 -5.03 25.32
C GLU A 328 3.26 -5.38 23.98
N VAL A 329 3.69 -4.76 22.88
CA VAL A 329 3.20 -5.13 21.53
C VAL A 329 3.66 -6.53 21.16
N LYS A 330 4.90 -6.90 21.48
CA LYS A 330 5.42 -8.26 21.23
C LYS A 330 4.66 -9.31 22.02
N ALA A 331 4.45 -9.08 23.32
CA ALA A 331 3.68 -9.96 24.18
C ALA A 331 2.22 -10.09 23.71
N PHE A 332 1.60 -8.98 23.26
CA PHE A 332 0.26 -9.02 22.68
C PHE A 332 0.21 -9.93 21.46
N CYS A 333 1.17 -9.81 20.54
CA CYS A 333 1.22 -10.61 19.32
C CYS A 333 1.47 -12.10 19.61
N GLU A 334 2.29 -12.45 20.60
CA GLU A 334 2.51 -13.84 21.03
C GLU A 334 1.26 -14.45 21.68
N THR A 335 0.55 -13.67 22.49
CA THR A 335 -0.64 -14.14 23.23
C THR A 335 -1.86 -14.32 22.31
N HIS A 336 -1.96 -13.54 21.23
CA HIS A 336 -3.12 -13.49 20.33
C HIS A 336 -2.81 -13.98 18.91
N ALA A 337 -1.79 -14.84 18.75
CA ALA A 337 -1.36 -15.39 17.46
C ALA A 337 -2.36 -16.36 16.81
#